data_AF-A0A9P7A9I3-F1
#
_entry.id   AF-A0A9P7A9I3-F1
#
_cell.length_a   1.000
_cell.length_b   1.000
_cell.length_c   1.000
_cell.angle_alpha   90.00
_cell.angle_beta   90.00
_cell.angle_gamma   90.00
#
_symmetry.space_group_name_H-M   'P 1'
#
loop_
_entity.id
_entity.type
_entity.pdbx_description
1 polymer ?
#
loop_
_entity_poly.entity_id
_entity_poly.type
_entity_poly.pdbx_seq_one_letter_code
_entity_poly.pdbx_strand_id
1 'polypeptide(L)'
;MCLFFDRQPISCSVQIFADIYLGFTSIDVLSCTCSTLQQVLVHHGLFPTAPSQPRMAVSVDLLSFYRALFERSCDAINALASALKNHYSRRGYQMTDAQDPFRRGLGYAVQWYDILQVEVERQVEMVVQQHRDHIAKFQVSSRVPNSPSLTQCAPLLVQRCPACFAGILHGRSTDEGGDIHVAMDGNFHHRHRRAAGDCPNFYDPTYFLPKSFVDAIGHHIDTQHKRPVKSYVPLIPNEAVDQCENAYEAADGKKQKAAMDSFDDTGIMALICRHDIPLFFANIDSPGEQQKYSVALLHHFFSFLPPEATVVALYDIGCVLARTLSKYDILPISITSRLRFATTAMHAYGHEWACQLVYNPRICVGLGLSDGEGTERLWSRLVRLIGVERTSSVSVAIASEMRIDLGDWIKRRLRRGIKEQGSAAQDALDRCGVPIEELQSEWLQQRHSQLSIRAHRFYTILMA
;
A
#
# COMPACT_ATOMS: atom_id res chain seq x y z
N MET A 1 29.68 -0.99 19.37
CA MET A 1 29.17 -1.84 20.47
C MET A 1 28.63 -3.17 19.95
N CYS A 2 29.56 -4.03 19.56
CA CYS A 2 29.32 -5.47 19.41
C CYS A 2 30.10 -6.20 20.51
N LEU A 3 29.59 -7.35 20.92
CA LEU A 3 30.17 -8.26 21.89
C LEU A 3 30.61 -9.53 21.17
N PHE A 4 31.81 -10.02 21.47
CA PHE A 4 32.32 -11.30 20.99
C PHE A 4 32.51 -12.24 22.16
N PHE A 5 32.06 -13.49 22.04
CA PHE A 5 32.25 -14.49 23.09
C PHE A 5 33.53 -15.29 22.79
N ASP A 6 34.39 -15.47 23.80
CA ASP A 6 35.49 -16.43 23.67
C ASP A 6 34.94 -17.87 23.69
N ARG A 7 35.72 -18.82 23.15
CA ARG A 7 35.39 -20.22 22.88
C ARG A 7 34.48 -20.85 23.94
N GLN A 8 33.46 -21.56 23.43
CA GLN A 8 32.39 -22.34 24.06
C GLN A 8 32.17 -22.16 25.58
N PRO A 9 30.92 -21.89 26.02
CA PRO A 9 30.61 -21.63 27.44
C PRO A 9 31.16 -22.73 28.34
N ILE A 10 32.25 -22.43 29.07
CA ILE A 10 32.80 -23.31 30.09
C ILE A 10 32.05 -22.98 31.37
N SER A 11 31.00 -23.75 31.68
CA SER A 11 30.14 -23.56 32.87
C SER A 11 29.41 -22.20 32.91
N CYS A 12 28.76 -21.85 34.03
CA CYS A 12 27.78 -20.77 34.18
C CYS A 12 28.30 -19.33 33.90
N SER A 13 29.51 -19.17 33.36
CA SER A 13 30.17 -17.91 33.04
C SER A 13 30.69 -17.92 31.60
N VAL A 14 30.43 -16.86 30.84
CA VAL A 14 31.03 -16.64 29.52
C VAL A 14 31.81 -15.35 29.52
N GLN A 15 33.08 -15.43 29.13
CA GLN A 15 33.93 -14.27 28.96
C GLN A 15 33.62 -13.61 27.60
N ILE A 16 33.33 -12.32 27.65
CA ILE A 16 32.93 -11.52 26.48
C ILE A 16 33.92 -10.40 26.25
N PHE A 17 34.34 -10.20 25.00
CA PHE A 17 35.02 -9.00 24.56
C PHE A 17 34.02 -7.97 24.05
N ALA A 18 33.87 -6.90 24.82
CA ALA A 18 32.96 -5.79 24.56
C ALA A 18 33.66 -4.63 23.89
N ASP A 19 33.24 -4.26 22.68
CA ASP A 19 33.60 -2.98 22.08
C ASP A 19 32.79 -1.86 22.75
N ILE A 20 33.39 -1.17 23.72
CA ILE A 20 32.89 0.10 24.24
C ILE A 20 33.56 1.18 23.39
N TYR A 21 32.93 2.32 23.09
CA TYR A 21 33.43 3.39 22.20
C TYR A 21 34.92 3.82 22.36
N LEU A 22 35.59 3.42 23.45
CA LEU A 22 36.98 3.67 23.83
C LEU A 22 37.93 2.46 23.71
N GLY A 23 37.46 1.26 23.36
CA GLY A 23 38.27 0.04 23.20
C GLY A 23 37.55 -1.26 23.59
N PHE A 24 38.24 -2.40 23.40
CA PHE A 24 37.74 -3.71 23.80
C PHE A 24 37.97 -3.95 25.30
N THR A 25 36.92 -4.29 26.02
CA THR A 25 36.96 -4.66 27.45
C THR A 25 36.51 -6.11 27.61
N SER A 26 37.14 -6.86 28.51
CA SER A 26 36.66 -8.20 28.85
C SER A 26 35.64 -8.13 29.99
N ILE A 27 34.49 -8.79 29.83
CA ILE A 27 33.40 -8.81 30.79
C ILE A 27 32.96 -10.26 30.99
N ASP A 28 32.83 -10.70 32.24
CA ASP A 28 32.25 -12.00 32.57
C ASP A 28 30.73 -11.87 32.67
N VAL A 29 30.02 -12.67 31.87
CA VAL A 29 28.55 -12.75 31.93
C VAL A 29 28.14 -14.07 32.55
N LEU A 30 27.43 -13.99 33.66
CA LEU A 30 26.89 -15.13 34.37
C LEU A 30 25.50 -15.48 33.84
N SER A 31 25.26 -16.77 33.58
CA SER A 31 23.95 -17.29 33.19
C SER A 31 23.65 -18.57 33.97
N CYS A 32 22.37 -18.86 34.19
CA CYS A 32 21.95 -20.07 34.90
C CYS A 32 20.73 -20.67 34.22
N THR A 33 20.26 -21.84 34.69
CA THR A 33 19.05 -22.47 34.15
C THR A 33 17.80 -21.62 34.33
N CYS A 34 17.76 -20.71 35.31
CA CYS A 34 16.65 -19.78 35.54
C CYS A 34 16.69 -18.53 34.64
N SER A 35 17.86 -18.17 34.10
CA SER A 35 18.03 -17.05 33.18
C SER A 35 19.11 -17.40 32.16
N THR A 36 18.66 -17.77 30.96
CA THR A 36 19.55 -18.20 29.89
C THR A 36 20.47 -17.06 29.48
N LEU A 37 21.64 -17.39 28.90
CA LEU A 37 22.59 -16.39 28.42
C LEU A 37 21.91 -15.36 27.48
N GLN A 38 21.00 -15.81 26.63
CA GLN A 38 20.22 -14.97 25.71
C GLN A 38 19.33 -13.98 26.48
N GLN A 39 18.64 -14.44 27.53
CA GLN A 39 17.80 -13.57 28.37
C GLN A 39 18.63 -12.54 29.11
N VAL A 40 19.78 -12.94 29.68
CA VAL A 40 20.72 -12.03 30.35
C VAL A 40 21.22 -10.96 29.38
N LEU A 41 21.65 -11.36 28.17
CA LEU A 41 22.11 -10.41 27.15
C LEU A 41 21.01 -9.40 26.79
N VAL A 42 19.79 -9.87 26.51
CA VAL A 42 18.68 -8.99 26.12
C VAL A 42 18.31 -8.04 27.26
N HIS A 43 18.30 -8.52 28.51
CA HIS A 43 18.06 -7.69 29.70
C HIS A 43 19.10 -6.55 29.85
N HIS A 44 20.32 -6.78 29.37
CA HIS A 44 21.40 -5.79 29.36
C HIS A 44 21.53 -5.02 28.02
N GLY A 45 20.50 -5.03 27.18
CA GLY A 45 20.47 -4.24 25.94
C GLY A 45 21.28 -4.83 24.78
N LEU A 46 21.53 -6.15 24.81
CA LEU A 46 22.35 -6.86 23.83
C LEU A 46 21.57 -8.00 23.20
N PHE A 47 21.62 -8.11 21.88
CA PHE A 47 20.88 -9.09 21.12
C PHE A 47 21.79 -10.16 20.55
N PRO A 48 21.55 -11.46 20.83
CA PRO A 48 22.41 -12.54 20.35
C PRO A 48 22.27 -12.74 18.83
N THR A 49 23.38 -13.06 18.14
CA THR A 49 23.34 -13.37 16.70
C THR A 49 22.84 -14.78 16.37
N ALA A 50 22.58 -15.61 17.39
CA ALA A 50 22.02 -16.95 17.23
C ALA A 50 21.18 -17.35 18.46
N PRO A 51 20.09 -18.12 18.28
CA PRO A 51 19.15 -18.41 19.36
C PRO A 51 19.68 -19.41 20.41
N SER A 52 20.60 -20.31 20.05
CA SER A 52 21.06 -21.39 20.94
C SER A 52 22.53 -21.28 21.37
N GLN A 53 23.42 -20.87 20.46
CA GLN A 53 24.86 -20.75 20.71
C GLN A 53 25.41 -19.45 20.09
N PRO A 54 25.08 -18.28 20.66
CA PRO A 54 25.59 -17.02 20.15
C PRO A 54 27.11 -16.95 20.29
N ARG A 55 27.78 -16.64 19.16
CA ARG A 55 29.21 -16.30 19.13
C ARG A 55 29.47 -14.80 19.06
N MET A 56 28.40 -14.03 18.87
CA MET A 56 28.40 -12.58 18.91
C MET A 56 27.05 -12.10 19.47
N ALA A 57 27.07 -10.95 20.14
CA ALA A 57 25.87 -10.20 20.47
C ALA A 57 26.05 -8.75 20.03
N VAL A 58 24.96 -8.08 19.69
CA VAL A 58 24.94 -6.76 19.07
C VAL A 58 24.06 -5.86 19.92
N SER A 59 24.47 -4.61 20.13
CA SER A 59 23.62 -3.66 20.85
C SER A 59 22.21 -3.56 20.25
N VAL A 60 21.19 -3.65 21.10
CA VAL A 60 19.78 -3.43 20.73
C VAL A 60 19.60 -2.03 20.15
N ASP A 61 20.27 -1.02 20.71
CA ASP A 61 20.22 0.35 20.19
C ASP A 61 20.79 0.45 18.77
N LEU A 62 21.85 -0.30 18.47
CA LEU A 62 22.40 -0.36 17.10
C LEU A 62 21.42 -1.04 16.14
N LEU A 63 20.75 -2.10 16.56
CA LEU A 63 19.73 -2.78 15.74
C LEU A 63 18.49 -1.89 15.54
N SER A 64 18.04 -1.19 16.59
CA SER A 64 16.95 -0.22 16.53
C SER A 64 17.30 0.94 15.59
N PHE A 65 18.52 1.50 15.71
CA PHE A 65 19.01 2.53 14.80
C PHE A 65 19.10 2.02 13.35
N TYR A 66 19.59 0.80 13.13
CA TYR A 66 19.63 0.20 11.80
C TYR A 66 18.23 0.03 11.21
N ARG A 67 17.24 -0.43 11.99
CA ARG A 67 15.85 -0.54 11.52
C ARG A 67 15.30 0.83 11.10
N ALA A 68 15.49 1.85 11.93
CA ALA A 68 15.08 3.22 11.59
C ALA A 68 15.81 3.75 10.34
N LEU A 69 17.11 3.45 10.19
CA LEU A 69 17.87 3.79 8.99
C LEU A 69 17.33 3.06 7.76
N PHE A 70 17.06 1.75 7.87
CA PHE A 70 16.54 0.92 6.79
C PHE A 70 15.15 1.38 6.32
N GLU A 71 14.26 1.73 7.25
CA GLU A 71 12.94 2.31 6.93
C GLU A 71 13.06 3.63 6.15
N ARG A 72 14.17 4.35 6.29
CA ARG A 72 14.41 5.62 5.60
C ARG A 72 15.20 5.47 4.30
N SER A 73 16.28 4.69 4.29
CA SER A 73 17.23 4.60 3.17
C SER A 73 17.14 3.29 2.39
N CYS A 74 16.56 2.25 2.98
CA CYS A 74 16.58 0.87 2.49
C CYS A 74 18.01 0.35 2.26
N ASP A 75 18.99 0.82 3.06
CA ASP A 75 20.36 0.32 2.98
C ASP A 75 20.43 -1.13 3.48
N ALA A 76 20.79 -2.04 2.58
CA ALA A 76 20.93 -3.45 2.90
C ALA A 76 21.92 -3.70 4.05
N ILE A 77 21.71 -4.77 4.81
CA ILE A 77 22.56 -5.13 5.97
C ILE A 77 24.04 -5.26 5.61
N ASN A 78 24.34 -5.60 4.35
CA ASN A 78 25.70 -5.68 3.82
C ASN A 78 26.41 -4.31 3.86
N ALA A 79 25.68 -3.21 3.66
CA ALA A 79 26.21 -1.86 3.76
C ALA A 79 26.61 -1.53 5.20
N LEU A 80 25.76 -1.85 6.19
CA LEU A 80 26.09 -1.69 7.61
C LEU A 80 27.29 -2.57 8.01
N ALA A 81 27.31 -3.83 7.59
CA ALA A 81 28.41 -4.75 7.87
C ALA A 81 29.74 -4.24 7.30
N SER A 82 29.72 -3.71 6.08
CA SER A 82 30.88 -3.11 5.41
C SER A 82 31.32 -1.81 6.09
N ALA A 83 30.37 -0.97 6.50
CA ALA A 83 30.63 0.27 7.23
C ALA A 83 31.30 -0.01 8.58
N LEU A 84 30.80 -1.01 9.34
CA LEU A 84 31.39 -1.44 10.59
C LEU A 84 32.81 -2.01 10.38
N LYS A 85 33.01 -2.86 9.37
CA LYS A 85 34.34 -3.36 9.00
C LYS A 85 35.31 -2.20 8.74
N ASN A 86 34.92 -1.25 7.89
CA ASN A 86 35.75 -0.08 7.57
C ASN A 86 36.04 0.78 8.81
N HIS A 87 35.04 0.95 9.68
CA HIS A 87 35.16 1.72 10.92
C HIS A 87 36.19 1.12 11.88
N TYR A 88 36.16 -0.20 12.10
CA TYR A 88 37.13 -0.88 12.96
C TYR A 88 38.52 -0.95 12.32
N SER A 89 38.61 -1.22 11.01
CA SER A 89 39.89 -1.23 10.28
C SER A 89 40.62 0.11 10.37
N ARG A 90 39.88 1.24 10.25
CA ARG A 90 40.45 2.60 10.40
C ARG A 90 40.96 2.90 11.80
N ARG A 91 40.53 2.15 12.82
CA ARG A 91 40.99 2.25 14.21
C ARG A 91 42.11 1.28 14.55
N GLY A 92 42.63 0.56 13.56
CA GLY A 92 43.74 -0.39 13.75
C GLY A 92 43.30 -1.79 14.19
N TYR A 93 41.99 -2.07 14.27
CA TYR A 93 41.49 -3.40 14.58
C TYR A 93 41.37 -4.23 13.29
N GLN A 94 42.20 -5.27 13.17
CA GLN A 94 42.13 -6.23 12.07
C GLN A 94 41.43 -7.51 12.54
N MET A 95 40.36 -7.89 11.84
CA MET A 95 39.61 -9.12 12.12
C MET A 95 40.31 -10.29 11.41
N THR A 96 40.75 -11.30 12.15
CA THR A 96 41.72 -12.30 11.70
C THR A 96 41.17 -13.39 10.76
N ASP A 97 39.85 -13.67 10.75
CA ASP A 97 39.35 -14.93 10.17
C ASP A 97 38.11 -14.84 9.25
N ALA A 98 37.75 -13.67 8.71
CA ALA A 98 36.65 -13.61 7.75
C ALA A 98 36.73 -12.44 6.77
N GLN A 99 36.47 -12.72 5.48
CA GLN A 99 36.31 -11.69 4.46
C GLN A 99 35.12 -10.76 4.79
N ASP A 100 34.09 -11.27 5.49
CA ASP A 100 32.91 -10.55 5.97
C ASP A 100 32.58 -10.95 7.44
N PRO A 101 33.27 -10.39 8.44
CA PRO A 101 33.15 -10.84 9.84
C PRO A 101 31.79 -10.52 10.48
N PHE A 102 31.13 -9.47 10.01
CA PHE A 102 29.87 -9.00 10.58
C PHE A 102 28.63 -9.45 9.81
N ARG A 103 28.75 -9.76 8.51
CA ARG A 103 27.60 -9.87 7.60
C ARG A 103 26.59 -10.92 8.04
N ARG A 104 27.04 -12.16 8.29
CA ARG A 104 26.13 -13.26 8.69
C ARG A 104 25.56 -13.04 10.09
N GLY A 105 26.41 -12.69 11.05
CA GLY A 105 25.99 -12.47 12.44
C GLY A 105 24.98 -11.33 12.58
N LEU A 106 25.26 -10.17 11.95
CA LEU A 106 24.32 -9.05 11.91
C LEU A 106 23.05 -9.38 11.15
N GLY A 107 23.15 -10.08 10.02
CA GLY A 107 21.97 -10.52 9.26
C GLY A 107 21.00 -11.33 10.12
N TYR A 108 21.51 -12.32 10.87
CA TYR A 108 20.69 -13.09 11.80
C TYR A 108 20.17 -12.23 12.97
N ALA A 109 21.00 -11.38 13.56
CA ALA A 109 20.57 -10.52 14.67
C ALA A 109 19.44 -9.58 14.25
N VAL A 110 19.55 -8.93 13.09
CA VAL A 110 18.49 -8.08 12.54
C VAL A 110 17.22 -8.88 12.30
N GLN A 111 17.32 -10.02 11.61
CA GLN A 111 16.15 -10.87 11.33
C GLN A 111 15.42 -11.27 12.62
N TRP A 112 16.13 -11.81 13.61
CA TRP A 112 15.53 -12.24 14.87
C TRP A 112 15.05 -11.07 15.73
N TYR A 113 15.71 -9.93 15.64
CA TYR A 113 15.27 -8.71 16.32
C TYR A 113 13.97 -8.18 15.72
N ASP A 114 13.84 -8.15 14.39
CA ASP A 114 12.60 -7.77 13.72
C ASP A 114 11.45 -8.70 14.10
N ILE A 115 11.71 -10.02 14.19
CA ILE A 115 10.73 -11.01 14.69
C ILE A 115 10.29 -10.69 16.12
N LEU A 116 11.24 -10.39 17.01
CA LEU A 116 10.92 -10.04 18.39
C LEU A 116 10.07 -8.76 18.45
N GLN A 117 10.41 -7.75 17.66
CA GLN A 117 9.66 -6.50 17.63
C GLN A 117 8.23 -6.70 17.12
N VAL A 118 8.05 -7.46 16.04
CA VAL A 118 6.72 -7.85 15.52
C VAL A 118 5.89 -8.54 16.60
N GLU A 119 6.47 -9.48 17.35
CA GLU A 119 5.76 -10.19 18.42
C GLU A 119 5.39 -9.24 19.57
N VAL A 120 6.27 -8.32 19.95
CA VAL A 120 5.97 -7.29 20.96
C VAL A 120 4.82 -6.38 20.49
N GLU A 121 4.88 -5.88 19.25
CA GLU A 121 3.82 -5.06 18.65
C GLU A 121 2.49 -5.82 18.65
N ARG A 122 2.49 -7.09 18.24
CA ARG A 122 1.30 -7.97 18.22
C ARG A 122 0.69 -8.13 19.62
N GLN A 123 1.51 -8.36 20.65
CA GLN A 123 1.04 -8.50 22.03
C GLN A 123 0.41 -7.19 22.54
N VAL A 124 1.03 -6.05 22.25
CA VAL A 124 0.48 -4.73 22.60
C VAL A 124 -0.86 -4.50 21.90
N GLU A 125 -0.95 -4.78 20.60
CA GLU A 125 -2.20 -4.63 19.84
C GLU A 125 -3.31 -5.54 20.36
N MET A 126 -3.00 -6.79 20.70
CA MET A 126 -3.95 -7.72 21.32
C MET A 126 -4.53 -7.16 22.62
N VAL A 127 -3.68 -6.66 23.51
CA VAL A 127 -4.11 -6.07 24.79
C VAL A 127 -4.98 -4.84 24.54
N VAL A 128 -4.55 -3.95 23.65
CA VAL A 128 -5.33 -2.75 23.29
C VAL A 128 -6.69 -3.14 22.70
N GLN A 129 -6.75 -4.15 21.82
CA GLN A 129 -7.99 -4.60 21.21
C GLN A 129 -8.93 -5.24 22.23
N GLN A 130 -8.42 -6.05 23.16
CA GLN A 130 -9.21 -6.60 24.26
C GLN A 130 -9.89 -5.50 25.09
N HIS A 131 -9.16 -4.42 25.38
CA HIS A 131 -9.73 -3.27 26.08
C HIS A 131 -10.78 -2.52 25.26
N ARG A 132 -10.56 -2.35 23.94
CA ARG A 132 -11.57 -1.75 23.04
C ARG A 132 -12.85 -2.58 23.00
N ASP A 133 -12.73 -3.90 22.86
CA ASP A 133 -13.87 -4.82 22.84
C ASP A 133 -14.63 -4.77 24.17
N HIS A 134 -13.92 -4.64 25.29
CA HIS A 134 -14.52 -4.48 26.61
C HIS A 134 -15.33 -3.18 26.70
N ILE A 135 -14.77 -2.05 26.25
CA ILE A 135 -15.47 -0.75 26.22
C ILE A 135 -16.69 -0.81 25.30
N ALA A 136 -16.57 -1.43 24.12
CA ALA A 136 -17.66 -1.56 23.16
C ALA A 136 -18.83 -2.37 23.76
N LYS A 137 -18.55 -3.48 24.47
CA LYS A 137 -19.57 -4.26 25.18
C LYS A 137 -20.32 -3.43 26.23
N PHE A 138 -19.60 -2.57 26.98
CA PHE A 138 -20.23 -1.64 27.93
C PHE A 138 -21.13 -0.60 27.25
N GLN A 139 -20.74 -0.07 26.09
CA GLN A 139 -21.54 0.89 25.34
C GLN A 139 -22.79 0.25 24.70
N VAL A 140 -22.69 -0.99 24.22
CA VAL A 140 -23.83 -1.74 23.66
C VAL A 140 -24.89 -2.06 24.73
N SER A 141 -24.51 -2.26 25.99
CA SER A 141 -25.47 -2.44 27.09
C SER A 141 -26.37 -1.21 27.33
N SER A 142 -26.10 -0.07 26.69
CA SER A 142 -26.89 1.16 26.79
C SER A 142 -27.71 1.50 25.52
N ARG A 143 -27.62 0.71 24.45
CA ARG A 143 -28.33 0.95 23.19
C ARG A 143 -29.05 -0.31 22.70
N VAL A 144 -30.32 -0.16 22.32
CA VAL A 144 -31.18 -1.23 21.79
C VAL A 144 -30.54 -1.85 20.53
N PRO A 145 -30.43 -3.18 20.44
CA PRO A 145 -29.77 -3.83 19.31
C PRO A 145 -30.75 -3.94 18.13
N ASN A 146 -30.47 -3.22 17.04
CA ASN A 146 -31.03 -3.55 15.73
C ASN A 146 -29.89 -3.70 14.71
N SER A 147 -29.89 -4.88 14.07
CA SER A 147 -29.07 -5.37 12.95
C SER A 147 -27.54 -5.52 13.14
N PRO A 148 -26.94 -6.62 12.65
CA PRO A 148 -25.48 -6.86 12.67
C PRO A 148 -24.71 -6.10 11.58
N SER A 149 -25.30 -5.08 10.95
CA SER A 149 -24.63 -4.26 9.94
C SER A 149 -23.62 -3.33 10.61
N LEU A 150 -22.42 -3.23 10.01
CA LEU A 150 -21.49 -2.16 10.34
C LEU A 150 -22.21 -0.83 10.14
N THR A 151 -22.29 -0.01 11.18
CA THR A 151 -22.79 1.37 11.10
C THR A 151 -21.66 2.37 10.87
N GLN A 152 -20.41 1.91 10.98
CA GLN A 152 -19.17 2.67 10.83
C GLN A 152 -18.15 1.82 10.09
N CYS A 153 -17.14 2.47 9.50
CA CYS A 153 -16.02 1.75 8.92
C CYS A 153 -15.30 0.92 10.00
N ALA A 154 -14.75 -0.23 9.61
CA ALA A 154 -14.06 -1.10 10.55
C ALA A 154 -12.84 -0.39 11.20
N PRO A 155 -12.51 -0.72 12.46
CA PRO A 155 -11.40 -0.09 13.19
C PRO A 155 -10.07 -0.12 12.44
N LEU A 156 -9.81 -1.16 11.64
CA LEU A 156 -8.61 -1.27 10.81
C LEU A 156 -8.45 -0.08 9.86
N LEU A 157 -9.52 0.30 9.15
CA LEU A 157 -9.47 1.42 8.21
C LEU A 157 -9.34 2.75 8.96
N VAL A 158 -10.04 2.91 10.09
CA VAL A 158 -9.92 4.08 10.97
C VAL A 158 -8.48 4.28 11.46
N GLN A 159 -7.81 3.20 11.83
CA GLN A 159 -6.40 3.23 12.23
C GLN A 159 -5.48 3.62 11.08
N ARG A 160 -5.76 3.22 9.84
CA ARG A 160 -4.95 3.61 8.68
C ARG A 160 -5.15 5.07 8.31
N CYS A 161 -6.40 5.52 8.18
CA CYS A 161 -6.71 6.90 7.82
C CYS A 161 -7.96 7.40 8.54
N PRO A 162 -7.82 8.02 9.72
CA PRO A 162 -8.98 8.51 10.47
C PRO A 162 -9.76 9.59 9.70
N ALA A 163 -9.09 10.40 8.88
CA ALA A 163 -9.77 11.43 8.07
C ALA A 163 -10.71 10.86 6.99
N CYS A 164 -10.47 9.63 6.50
CA CYS A 164 -11.38 8.98 5.56
C CYS A 164 -12.47 8.18 6.27
N PHE A 165 -12.13 7.50 7.37
CA PHE A 165 -12.92 6.37 7.85
C PHE A 165 -13.52 6.56 9.25
N ALA A 166 -13.12 7.60 10.00
CA ALA A 166 -13.71 7.89 11.31
C ALA A 166 -15.04 8.64 11.24
N GLY A 167 -15.50 8.99 10.03
CA GLY A 167 -16.79 9.65 9.82
C GLY A 167 -17.96 8.74 10.20
N ILE A 168 -19.07 9.35 10.61
CA ILE A 168 -20.32 8.65 10.99
C ILE A 168 -21.48 8.92 10.03
N LEU A 169 -21.24 9.74 9.00
CA LEU A 169 -22.23 10.11 7.99
C LEU A 169 -21.84 9.45 6.67
N HIS A 170 -22.74 8.64 6.14
CA HIS A 170 -22.60 7.91 4.89
C HIS A 170 -23.89 8.04 4.08
N GLY A 171 -23.80 7.72 2.78
CA GLY A 171 -24.94 7.75 1.87
C GLY A 171 -24.94 8.96 0.93
N ARG A 172 -23.82 9.71 0.82
CA ARG A 172 -23.69 10.70 -0.26
C ARG A 172 -23.77 9.97 -1.60
N SER A 173 -24.53 10.49 -2.56
CA SER A 173 -24.59 9.91 -3.91
C SER A 173 -23.20 9.89 -4.55
N THR A 174 -22.89 8.84 -5.30
CA THR A 174 -21.68 8.77 -6.12
C THR A 174 -21.64 9.84 -7.22
N ASP A 175 -22.80 10.39 -7.62
CA ASP A 175 -22.89 11.52 -8.54
C ASP A 175 -22.44 12.85 -7.92
N GLU A 176 -22.55 12.95 -6.59
CA GLU A 176 -22.07 14.09 -5.78
C GLU A 176 -20.67 13.85 -5.20
N GLY A 177 -19.97 12.81 -5.69
CA GLY A 177 -18.61 12.44 -5.29
C GLY A 177 -18.54 11.29 -4.28
N GLY A 178 -19.65 10.89 -3.67
CA GLY A 178 -19.66 9.81 -2.69
C GLY A 178 -18.91 10.13 -1.38
N ASP A 179 -18.92 9.15 -0.47
CA ASP A 179 -18.36 9.33 0.87
C ASP A 179 -16.84 9.15 0.90
N ILE A 180 -16.34 8.16 0.15
CA ILE A 180 -14.94 7.72 0.22
C ILE A 180 -14.33 7.68 -1.17
N HIS A 181 -13.15 8.28 -1.33
CA HIS A 181 -12.37 8.16 -2.55
C HIS A 181 -11.14 7.30 -2.31
N VAL A 182 -10.91 6.34 -3.20
CA VAL A 182 -9.74 5.45 -3.21
C VAL A 182 -9.09 5.50 -4.60
N ALA A 183 -7.79 5.24 -4.66
CA ALA A 183 -7.07 5.08 -5.92
C ALA A 183 -6.39 3.71 -5.96
N MET A 184 -6.23 3.16 -7.16
CA MET A 184 -5.56 1.88 -7.37
C MET A 184 -4.69 1.91 -8.62
N ASP A 185 -3.56 1.22 -8.54
CA ASP A 185 -2.59 1.11 -9.62
C ASP A 185 -1.67 -0.09 -9.37
N GLY A 186 -1.06 -0.61 -10.44
CA GLY A 186 -0.11 -1.71 -10.44
C GLY A 186 1.30 -1.28 -10.80
N ASN A 187 2.28 -1.60 -9.96
CA ASN A 187 3.69 -1.32 -10.23
C ASN A 187 4.49 -2.60 -10.51
N PHE A 188 5.01 -2.73 -11.74
CA PHE A 188 5.75 -3.89 -12.25
C PHE A 188 7.28 -3.84 -12.05
N HIS A 189 7.80 -2.79 -11.40
CA HIS A 189 9.20 -2.73 -10.96
C HIS A 189 9.38 -3.45 -9.62
N HIS A 190 8.28 -3.53 -8.87
CA HIS A 190 7.91 -4.47 -7.84
C HIS A 190 8.76 -5.68 -7.45
N ARG A 191 9.55 -6.33 -8.29
CA ARG A 191 9.61 -7.82 -8.41
C ARG A 191 10.19 -8.63 -7.23
N HIS A 192 9.83 -9.91 -7.14
CA HIS A 192 10.44 -10.90 -6.23
C HIS A 192 11.17 -11.98 -7.04
N ARG A 193 12.44 -12.25 -6.71
CA ARG A 193 13.23 -13.24 -7.42
C ARG A 193 12.92 -14.63 -6.89
N ARG A 194 12.57 -15.55 -7.78
CA ARG A 194 12.33 -16.96 -7.42
C ARG A 194 13.52 -17.60 -6.71
N ALA A 195 14.74 -17.21 -7.07
CA ALA A 195 15.97 -17.73 -6.48
C ALA A 195 16.23 -17.25 -5.04
N ALA A 196 15.55 -16.20 -4.57
CA ALA A 196 15.67 -15.73 -3.19
C ALA A 196 15.02 -16.71 -2.19
N GLY A 197 14.01 -17.47 -2.65
CA GLY A 197 13.24 -18.41 -1.85
C GLY A 197 12.33 -17.72 -0.83
N ASP A 198 11.59 -18.52 -0.07
CA ASP A 198 10.70 -18.00 0.97
C ASP A 198 11.47 -17.78 2.28
N CYS A 199 11.19 -16.66 2.94
CA CYS A 199 11.63 -16.47 4.31
C CYS A 199 10.81 -17.37 5.26
N PRO A 200 11.37 -17.83 6.41
CA PRO A 200 10.58 -18.51 7.43
C PRO A 200 9.33 -17.69 7.79
N ASN A 201 8.19 -18.34 8.02
CA ASN A 201 7.00 -17.59 8.41
C ASN A 201 7.18 -17.02 9.83
N PHE A 202 7.31 -15.70 9.93
CA PHE A 202 7.44 -14.98 11.20
C PHE A 202 6.60 -13.71 11.30
N TYR A 203 5.93 -13.32 10.21
CA TYR A 203 5.12 -12.11 10.14
C TYR A 203 3.97 -12.33 9.17
N ASP A 204 2.74 -12.12 9.65
CA ASP A 204 1.55 -12.10 8.81
C ASP A 204 1.37 -10.70 8.22
N PRO A 205 1.52 -10.52 6.89
CA PRO A 205 1.44 -9.21 6.28
C PRO A 205 0.05 -8.60 6.44
N THR A 206 -0.07 -7.52 7.22
CA THR A 206 -1.38 -6.89 7.52
C THR A 206 -1.96 -6.09 6.36
N TYR A 207 -1.14 -5.72 5.37
CA TYR A 207 -1.56 -4.96 4.20
C TYR A 207 -1.74 -5.81 2.94
N PHE A 208 -1.11 -6.98 2.84
CA PHE A 208 -1.18 -7.79 1.63
C PHE A 208 -2.34 -8.77 1.68
N LEU A 209 -3.11 -8.86 0.60
CA LEU A 209 -4.12 -9.88 0.45
C LEU A 209 -3.45 -11.25 0.25
N PRO A 210 -3.98 -12.32 0.86
CA PRO A 210 -3.51 -13.68 0.60
C PRO A 210 -3.63 -14.03 -0.88
N LYS A 211 -2.62 -14.69 -1.44
CA LYS A 211 -2.63 -15.15 -2.83
C LYS A 211 -3.87 -15.99 -3.15
N SER A 212 -4.24 -16.90 -2.25
CA SER A 212 -5.43 -17.75 -2.38
C SER A 212 -6.73 -16.96 -2.52
N PHE A 213 -6.85 -15.81 -1.85
CA PHE A 213 -8.01 -14.93 -1.98
C PHE A 213 -8.04 -14.25 -3.37
N VAL A 214 -6.90 -13.75 -3.84
CA VAL A 214 -6.78 -13.12 -5.17
C VAL A 214 -7.04 -14.14 -6.28
N ASP A 215 -6.54 -15.37 -6.15
CA ASP A 215 -6.77 -16.46 -7.10
C ASP A 215 -8.25 -16.88 -7.13
N ALA A 216 -8.91 -16.94 -5.98
CA ALA A 216 -10.35 -17.24 -5.92
C ALA A 216 -11.18 -16.18 -6.66
N ILE A 217 -10.80 -14.90 -6.56
CA ILE A 217 -11.41 -13.83 -7.35
C ILE A 217 -11.14 -14.01 -8.85
N GLY A 218 -9.91 -14.37 -9.24
CA GLY A 218 -9.57 -14.69 -10.64
C GLY A 218 -10.43 -15.82 -11.20
N HIS A 219 -10.53 -16.94 -10.48
CA HIS A 219 -11.40 -18.06 -10.88
C HIS A 219 -12.89 -17.69 -10.96
N HIS A 220 -13.36 -16.79 -10.09
CA HIS A 220 -14.72 -16.26 -10.17
C HIS A 220 -14.91 -15.42 -11.44
N ILE A 221 -13.97 -14.52 -11.77
CA ILE A 221 -14.01 -13.71 -13.00
C ILE A 221 -14.03 -14.62 -14.23
N ASP A 222 -13.14 -15.61 -14.33
CA ASP A 222 -13.12 -16.61 -15.40
C ASP A 222 -14.49 -17.32 -15.56
N THR A 223 -15.15 -17.61 -14.44
CA THR A 223 -16.46 -18.24 -14.43
C THR A 223 -17.55 -17.29 -14.92
N GLN A 224 -17.49 -16.00 -14.56
CA GLN A 224 -18.43 -15.00 -15.05
C GLN A 224 -18.25 -14.69 -16.53
N HIS A 225 -17.01 -14.66 -17.04
CA HIS A 225 -16.73 -14.42 -18.46
C HIS A 225 -17.31 -15.52 -19.38
N LYS A 226 -17.54 -16.73 -18.87
CA LYS A 226 -18.22 -17.82 -19.60
C LYS A 226 -19.75 -17.64 -19.67
N ARG A 227 -20.32 -16.73 -18.90
CA ARG A 227 -21.77 -16.44 -18.89
C ARG A 227 -22.12 -15.45 -20.00
N PRO A 228 -23.38 -15.46 -20.49
CA PRO A 228 -23.81 -14.47 -21.48
C PRO A 228 -23.70 -13.06 -20.91
N VAL A 229 -23.27 -12.13 -21.77
CA VAL A 229 -23.19 -10.70 -21.43
C VAL A 229 -24.57 -10.16 -21.09
N LYS A 230 -24.66 -9.43 -19.98
CA LYS A 230 -25.89 -8.75 -19.58
C LYS A 230 -26.24 -7.62 -20.53
N SER A 231 -27.53 -7.35 -20.67
CA SER A 231 -27.97 -6.08 -21.22
C SER A 231 -27.59 -4.96 -20.26
N TYR A 232 -26.89 -3.95 -20.75
CA TYR A 232 -26.50 -2.75 -20.00
C TYR A 232 -26.62 -1.52 -20.90
N VAL A 233 -26.79 -0.36 -20.28
CA VAL A 233 -26.77 0.93 -20.98
C VAL A 233 -25.35 1.49 -20.86
N PRO A 234 -24.60 1.61 -21.97
CA PRO A 234 -23.26 2.15 -21.93
C PRO A 234 -23.29 3.66 -21.63
N LEU A 235 -22.45 4.13 -20.72
CA LEU A 235 -22.29 5.55 -20.42
C LEU A 235 -21.59 6.33 -21.55
N ILE A 236 -20.76 5.63 -22.32
CA ILE A 236 -20.03 6.14 -23.49
C ILE A 236 -20.01 5.08 -24.59
N PRO A 237 -19.80 5.43 -25.87
CA PRO A 237 -19.70 4.46 -26.96
C PRO A 237 -18.72 3.32 -26.64
N ASN A 238 -19.10 2.09 -26.98
CA ASN A 238 -18.29 0.91 -26.63
C ASN A 238 -16.94 0.94 -27.33
N GLU A 239 -16.90 1.48 -28.55
CA GLU A 239 -15.70 1.65 -29.36
C GLU A 239 -14.66 2.53 -28.65
N ALA A 240 -15.10 3.56 -27.92
CA ALA A 240 -14.21 4.42 -27.15
C ALA A 240 -13.55 3.65 -25.99
N VAL A 241 -14.30 2.76 -25.32
CA VAL A 241 -13.72 1.91 -24.27
C VAL A 241 -12.83 0.82 -24.86
N ASP A 242 -13.17 0.25 -26.02
CA ASP A 242 -12.31 -0.72 -26.73
C ASP A 242 -10.95 -0.12 -27.10
N GLN A 243 -10.93 1.14 -27.56
CA GLN A 243 -9.68 1.86 -27.85
C GLN A 243 -8.86 2.10 -26.58
N CYS A 244 -9.50 2.48 -25.47
CA CYS A 244 -8.82 2.62 -24.17
C CYS A 244 -8.19 1.29 -23.71
N GLU A 245 -8.93 0.19 -23.83
CA GLU A 245 -8.47 -1.15 -23.43
C GLU A 245 -7.27 -1.60 -24.28
N ASN A 246 -7.36 -1.47 -25.61
CA ASN A 246 -6.28 -1.83 -26.53
C ASN A 246 -4.99 -0.99 -26.29
N ALA A 247 -5.14 0.31 -26.04
CA ALA A 247 -4.01 1.19 -25.77
C ALA A 247 -3.26 0.77 -24.49
N TYR A 248 -4.00 0.42 -23.45
CA TYR A 248 -3.44 -0.06 -22.19
C TYR A 248 -2.76 -1.44 -22.34
N GLU A 249 -3.42 -2.41 -22.98
CA GLU A 249 -2.84 -3.73 -23.24
C GLU A 249 -1.52 -3.65 -24.03
N ALA A 250 -1.45 -2.74 -25.00
CA ALA A 250 -0.25 -2.50 -25.78
C ALA A 250 0.92 -1.96 -24.94
N ALA A 251 0.63 -1.13 -23.93
CA ALA A 251 1.61 -0.50 -23.05
C ALA A 251 2.14 -1.48 -21.97
N ASP A 252 1.27 -2.28 -21.36
CA ASP A 252 1.62 -3.09 -20.19
C ASP A 252 1.66 -4.60 -20.42
N GLY A 253 0.85 -5.15 -21.33
CA GLY A 253 0.81 -6.60 -21.61
C GLY A 253 2.14 -7.13 -22.18
N LYS A 254 2.90 -6.29 -22.89
CA LYS A 254 4.23 -6.63 -23.42
C LYS A 254 5.32 -6.67 -22.34
N LYS A 255 5.19 -5.89 -21.27
CA LYS A 255 6.21 -5.79 -20.19
C LYS A 255 6.22 -7.03 -19.29
N GLN A 256 5.08 -7.67 -19.06
CA GLN A 256 4.97 -8.81 -18.13
C GLN A 256 5.52 -10.12 -18.69
N LYS A 257 5.29 -10.42 -19.98
CA LYS A 257 5.66 -11.74 -20.57
C LYS A 257 7.16 -12.05 -20.51
N ALA A 258 8.03 -11.05 -20.54
CA ALA A 258 9.49 -11.24 -20.50
C ALA A 258 10.06 -11.43 -19.08
N ALA A 259 9.30 -11.14 -18.02
CA ALA A 259 9.81 -11.14 -16.65
C ALA A 259 9.59 -12.48 -15.90
N MET A 260 8.68 -13.34 -16.35
CA MET A 260 8.22 -14.48 -15.55
C MET A 260 9.21 -15.65 -15.40
N ASP A 261 10.27 -15.70 -16.21
CA ASP A 261 11.28 -16.76 -16.12
C ASP A 261 12.15 -16.62 -14.85
N SER A 262 12.31 -15.40 -14.34
CA SER A 262 13.21 -15.09 -13.21
C SER A 262 12.48 -14.69 -11.92
N PHE A 263 11.22 -14.26 -12.03
CA PHE A 263 10.46 -13.68 -10.93
C PHE A 263 9.13 -14.44 -10.75
N ASP A 264 8.81 -14.81 -9.52
CA ASP A 264 7.51 -15.38 -9.14
C ASP A 264 6.47 -14.28 -8.88
N ASP A 265 6.88 -13.14 -8.31
CA ASP A 265 6.10 -11.90 -8.33
C ASP A 265 6.69 -10.89 -9.33
N THR A 266 5.87 -10.46 -10.28
CA THR A 266 6.22 -9.49 -11.32
C THR A 266 5.85 -8.04 -10.97
N GLY A 267 5.08 -7.81 -9.90
CA GLY A 267 4.62 -6.48 -9.50
C GLY A 267 3.85 -6.44 -8.19
N ILE A 268 3.35 -5.27 -7.82
CA ILE A 268 2.44 -5.05 -6.69
C ILE A 268 1.28 -4.18 -7.16
N MET A 269 0.05 -4.60 -6.87
CA MET A 269 -1.15 -3.78 -6.98
C MET A 269 -1.42 -3.09 -5.65
N ALA A 270 -1.72 -1.79 -5.64
CA ALA A 270 -2.10 -1.06 -4.43
C ALA A 270 -3.53 -0.56 -4.50
N LEU A 271 -4.16 -0.46 -3.33
CA LEU A 271 -5.32 0.38 -3.06
C LEU A 271 -4.94 1.37 -1.98
N ILE A 272 -5.12 2.66 -2.25
CA ILE A 272 -4.81 3.75 -1.32
C ILE A 272 -6.03 4.64 -1.10
N CYS A 273 -6.07 5.38 -0.01
CA CYS A 273 -7.11 6.39 0.18
C CYS A 273 -6.73 7.72 -0.51
N ARG A 274 -7.68 8.66 -0.58
CA ARG A 274 -7.45 10.02 -1.12
C ARG A 274 -6.35 10.85 -0.45
N HIS A 275 -5.85 10.42 0.71
CA HIS A 275 -4.75 11.04 1.43
C HIS A 275 -3.41 10.36 1.13
N ASP A 276 -3.36 9.57 0.05
CA ASP A 276 -2.23 8.79 -0.42
C ASP A 276 -1.82 7.61 0.50
N ILE A 277 -2.52 7.41 1.63
CA ILE A 277 -2.18 6.36 2.60
C ILE A 277 -2.59 4.98 2.05
N PRO A 278 -1.66 4.00 2.01
CA PRO A 278 -1.99 2.66 1.53
C PRO A 278 -3.02 1.97 2.44
N LEU A 279 -3.94 1.25 1.82
CA LEU A 279 -4.95 0.44 2.49
C LEU A 279 -4.63 -1.03 2.31
N PHE A 280 -4.49 -1.50 1.08
CA PHE A 280 -4.23 -2.91 0.79
C PHE A 280 -3.30 -3.06 -0.41
N PHE A 281 -2.57 -4.16 -0.45
CA PHE A 281 -1.70 -4.57 -1.54
C PHE A 281 -2.05 -5.98 -2.01
N ALA A 282 -1.72 -6.29 -3.26
CA ALA A 282 -1.72 -7.66 -3.77
C ALA A 282 -0.46 -7.88 -4.63
N ASN A 283 0.17 -9.04 -4.49
CA ASN A 283 1.27 -9.42 -5.39
C ASN A 283 0.73 -9.73 -6.77
N ILE A 284 1.41 -9.22 -7.80
CA ILE A 284 1.10 -9.51 -9.21
C ILE A 284 1.97 -10.68 -9.66
N ASP A 285 1.37 -11.84 -9.83
CA ASP A 285 2.07 -13.13 -10.05
C ASP A 285 1.73 -13.83 -11.37
N SER A 286 0.68 -13.38 -12.06
CA SER A 286 0.22 -13.97 -13.32
C SER A 286 0.12 -12.95 -14.46
N PRO A 287 0.36 -13.38 -15.71
CA PRO A 287 0.12 -12.58 -16.90
C PRO A 287 -1.38 -12.66 -17.27
N GLY A 288 -1.89 -11.64 -17.95
CA GLY A 288 -3.09 -11.77 -18.79
C GLY A 288 -4.45 -11.45 -18.17
N GLU A 289 -4.63 -11.46 -16.84
CA GLU A 289 -5.90 -11.01 -16.24
C GLU A 289 -5.67 -10.06 -15.06
N GLN A 290 -5.23 -8.85 -15.38
CA GLN A 290 -4.85 -7.83 -14.40
C GLN A 290 -6.04 -7.32 -13.56
N GLN A 291 -7.28 -7.51 -14.03
CA GLN A 291 -8.47 -7.06 -13.32
C GLN A 291 -8.69 -7.81 -11.99
N LYS A 292 -8.18 -9.05 -11.84
CA LYS A 292 -8.34 -9.81 -10.59
C LYS A 292 -7.78 -9.07 -9.38
N TYR A 293 -6.67 -8.33 -9.56
CA TYR A 293 -6.02 -7.62 -8.45
C TYR A 293 -6.85 -6.41 -7.98
N SER A 294 -7.34 -5.57 -8.90
CA SER A 294 -8.21 -4.44 -8.54
C SER A 294 -9.53 -4.91 -7.95
N VAL A 295 -10.15 -5.93 -8.54
CA VAL A 295 -11.40 -6.52 -8.04
C VAL A 295 -11.21 -7.12 -6.64
N ALA A 296 -10.12 -7.85 -6.39
CA ALA A 296 -9.83 -8.42 -5.09
C ALA A 296 -9.63 -7.33 -4.02
N LEU A 297 -8.89 -6.27 -4.33
CA LEU A 297 -8.68 -5.13 -3.44
C LEU A 297 -10.00 -4.43 -3.10
N LEU A 298 -10.84 -4.17 -4.11
CA LEU A 298 -12.17 -3.58 -3.90
C LEU A 298 -13.07 -4.49 -3.07
N HIS A 299 -13.19 -5.77 -3.44
CA HIS A 299 -14.02 -6.72 -2.72
C HIS A 299 -13.62 -6.83 -1.24
N HIS A 300 -12.32 -6.92 -0.97
CA HIS A 300 -11.79 -6.93 0.39
C HIS A 300 -12.10 -5.61 1.10
N PHE A 301 -11.80 -4.47 0.47
CA PHE A 301 -12.05 -3.14 1.06
C PHE A 301 -13.52 -2.92 1.45
N PHE A 302 -14.46 -3.28 0.58
CA PHE A 302 -15.89 -3.13 0.84
C PHE A 302 -16.41 -3.97 2.02
N SER A 303 -15.69 -5.04 2.41
CA SER A 303 -16.03 -5.83 3.60
C SER A 303 -15.76 -5.09 4.92
N PHE A 304 -15.01 -3.99 4.88
CA PHE A 304 -14.73 -3.13 6.03
C PHE A 304 -15.58 -1.85 6.05
N LEU A 305 -16.50 -1.69 5.09
CA LEU A 305 -17.35 -0.51 4.98
C LEU A 305 -18.78 -0.81 5.44
N PRO A 306 -19.48 0.17 6.03
CA PRO A 306 -20.91 0.05 6.26
C PRO A 306 -21.67 -0.04 4.92
N PRO A 307 -22.86 -0.67 4.89
CA PRO A 307 -23.65 -0.83 3.67
C PRO A 307 -24.00 0.48 2.96
N GLU A 308 -24.15 1.56 3.71
CA GLU A 308 -24.53 2.89 3.23
C GLU A 308 -23.37 3.68 2.64
N ALA A 309 -22.11 3.29 2.92
CA ALA A 309 -20.94 4.03 2.44
C ALA A 309 -20.76 3.87 0.93
N THR A 310 -20.73 5.00 0.23
CA THR A 310 -20.46 5.04 -1.21
C THR A 310 -18.99 5.32 -1.50
N VAL A 311 -18.49 4.76 -2.61
CA VAL A 311 -17.07 4.81 -2.97
C VAL A 311 -16.89 5.31 -4.40
N VAL A 312 -15.93 6.22 -4.59
CA VAL A 312 -15.37 6.56 -5.90
C VAL A 312 -13.97 5.97 -6.00
N ALA A 313 -13.77 5.05 -6.93
CA ALA A 313 -12.49 4.42 -7.21
C ALA A 313 -11.83 5.06 -8.44
N LEU A 314 -10.68 5.67 -8.23
CA LEU A 314 -9.83 6.22 -9.29
C LEU A 314 -8.86 5.13 -9.76
N TYR A 315 -8.91 4.79 -11.04
CA TYR A 315 -8.10 3.74 -11.63
C TYR A 315 -7.80 4.08 -13.08
N ASP A 316 -6.56 3.91 -13.53
CA ASP A 316 -6.15 4.19 -14.91
C ASP A 316 -7.10 3.58 -15.93
N ILE A 317 -7.43 2.29 -15.79
CA ILE A 317 -8.43 1.62 -16.66
C ILE A 317 -9.80 1.49 -16.01
N GLY A 318 -10.17 2.45 -15.15
CA GLY A 318 -11.46 2.49 -14.46
C GLY A 318 -12.66 2.43 -15.41
N CYS A 319 -12.55 3.02 -16.61
CA CYS A 319 -13.59 2.93 -17.64
C CYS A 319 -13.79 1.50 -18.17
N VAL A 320 -12.70 0.73 -18.33
CA VAL A 320 -12.74 -0.67 -18.77
C VAL A 320 -13.37 -1.51 -17.68
N LEU A 321 -12.91 -1.36 -16.43
CA LEU A 321 -13.42 -2.14 -15.31
C LEU A 321 -14.91 -1.84 -15.04
N ALA A 322 -15.34 -0.57 -15.10
CA ALA A 322 -16.75 -0.19 -14.98
C ALA A 322 -17.63 -0.88 -16.04
N ARG A 323 -17.15 -0.93 -17.29
CA ARG A 323 -17.83 -1.65 -18.38
C ARG A 323 -17.89 -3.15 -18.10
N THR A 324 -16.79 -3.78 -17.67
CA THR A 324 -16.77 -5.20 -17.32
C THR A 324 -17.77 -5.53 -16.22
N LEU A 325 -17.83 -4.73 -15.15
CA LEU A 325 -18.78 -4.92 -14.04
C LEU A 325 -20.24 -4.70 -14.45
N SER A 326 -20.49 -3.93 -15.51
CA SER A 326 -21.83 -3.77 -16.09
C SER A 326 -22.24 -4.99 -16.93
N LYS A 327 -21.26 -5.65 -17.57
CA LYS A 327 -21.47 -6.83 -18.41
C LYS A 327 -21.61 -8.13 -17.61
N TYR A 328 -20.94 -8.23 -16.45
CA TYR A 328 -20.77 -9.48 -15.71
C TYR A 328 -20.98 -9.33 -14.19
N ASP A 329 -21.50 -10.36 -13.53
CA ASP A 329 -21.68 -10.42 -12.06
C ASP A 329 -20.38 -10.73 -11.31
N ILE A 330 -19.34 -9.95 -11.54
CA ILE A 330 -18.04 -10.13 -10.90
C ILE A 330 -18.09 -9.67 -9.43
N LEU A 331 -18.61 -8.47 -9.19
CA LEU A 331 -18.86 -7.94 -7.85
C LEU A 331 -20.36 -8.01 -7.53
N PRO A 332 -20.73 -8.27 -6.27
CA PRO A 332 -22.14 -8.30 -5.86
C PRO A 332 -22.79 -6.93 -6.02
N ILE A 333 -24.11 -6.92 -6.24
CA ILE A 333 -24.91 -5.69 -6.39
C ILE A 333 -24.80 -4.75 -5.17
N SER A 334 -24.60 -5.32 -3.99
CA SER A 334 -24.35 -4.57 -2.75
C SER A 334 -23.05 -3.76 -2.77
N ILE A 335 -22.15 -4.02 -3.72
CA ILE A 335 -20.94 -3.23 -3.97
C ILE A 335 -21.14 -2.33 -5.19
N THR A 336 -21.57 -2.89 -6.32
CA THR A 336 -21.63 -2.15 -7.59
C THR A 336 -22.65 -1.00 -7.57
N SER A 337 -23.73 -1.11 -6.80
CA SER A 337 -24.73 -0.03 -6.64
C SER A 337 -24.21 1.22 -5.92
N ARG A 338 -23.07 1.11 -5.22
CA ARG A 338 -22.46 2.18 -4.42
C ARG A 338 -21.00 2.43 -4.78
N LEU A 339 -20.58 1.98 -5.96
CA LEU A 339 -19.25 2.13 -6.50
C LEU A 339 -19.32 2.90 -7.82
N ARG A 340 -18.55 3.99 -7.93
CA ARG A 340 -18.33 4.71 -9.17
C ARG A 340 -16.85 4.69 -9.52
N PHE A 341 -16.53 4.56 -10.80
CA PHE A 341 -15.17 4.71 -11.29
C PHE A 341 -14.91 6.10 -11.85
N ALA A 342 -13.67 6.53 -11.72
CA ALA A 342 -13.05 7.61 -12.47
C ALA A 342 -11.67 7.14 -12.93
N THR A 343 -11.10 7.79 -13.93
CA THR A 343 -9.68 7.64 -14.26
C THR A 343 -8.83 8.46 -13.28
N THR A 344 -7.51 8.36 -13.39
CA THR A 344 -6.57 9.23 -12.68
C THR A 344 -6.28 10.48 -13.51
N ALA A 345 -6.00 11.61 -12.87
CA ALA A 345 -5.99 12.93 -13.53
C ALA A 345 -4.91 13.08 -14.61
N MET A 346 -3.76 12.41 -14.46
CA MET A 346 -2.67 12.41 -15.42
C MET A 346 -2.95 11.44 -16.56
N HIS A 347 -3.43 10.22 -16.25
CA HIS A 347 -3.70 9.21 -17.28
C HIS A 347 -4.99 9.48 -18.05
N ALA A 348 -5.92 10.26 -17.52
CA ALA A 348 -7.18 10.61 -18.19
C ALA A 348 -6.97 11.13 -19.62
N TYR A 349 -5.93 11.91 -19.87
CA TYR A 349 -5.64 12.46 -21.20
C TYR A 349 -5.22 11.40 -22.24
N GLY A 350 -4.81 10.22 -21.80
CA GLY A 350 -4.52 9.07 -22.67
C GLY A 350 -5.77 8.29 -23.11
N HIS A 351 -6.94 8.62 -22.56
CA HIS A 351 -8.20 8.01 -22.96
C HIS A 351 -8.87 8.77 -24.09
N GLU A 352 -9.76 8.08 -24.80
CA GLU A 352 -10.65 8.70 -25.78
C GLU A 352 -11.46 9.85 -25.19
N TRP A 353 -11.74 10.86 -26.01
CA TRP A 353 -12.41 12.08 -25.54
C TRP A 353 -13.76 11.80 -24.86
N ALA A 354 -14.56 10.89 -25.41
CA ALA A 354 -15.82 10.48 -24.79
C ALA A 354 -15.61 9.88 -23.39
N CYS A 355 -14.54 9.10 -23.21
CA CYS A 355 -14.15 8.56 -21.91
C CYS A 355 -13.74 9.68 -20.94
N GLN A 356 -12.96 10.66 -21.40
CA GLN A 356 -12.57 11.80 -20.58
C GLN A 356 -13.80 12.57 -20.05
N LEU A 357 -14.80 12.80 -20.89
CA LEU A 357 -16.02 13.51 -20.49
C LEU A 357 -16.84 12.82 -19.38
N VAL A 358 -16.65 11.52 -19.16
CA VAL A 358 -17.40 10.73 -18.17
C VAL A 358 -16.55 10.29 -16.99
N TYR A 359 -15.28 9.96 -17.21
CA TYR A 359 -14.40 9.37 -16.21
C TYR A 359 -13.25 10.28 -15.76
N ASN A 360 -12.94 11.39 -16.45
CA ASN A 360 -11.85 12.28 -16.01
C ASN A 360 -12.23 12.93 -14.67
N PRO A 361 -11.41 12.79 -13.61
CA PRO A 361 -11.77 13.28 -12.28
C PRO A 361 -11.86 14.80 -12.18
N ARG A 362 -11.21 15.54 -13.09
CA ARG A 362 -11.32 17.01 -13.18
C ARG A 362 -12.62 17.47 -13.83
N ILE A 363 -13.30 16.59 -14.56
CA ILE A 363 -14.57 16.85 -15.23
C ILE A 363 -15.74 16.29 -14.42
N CYS A 364 -15.52 15.18 -13.70
CA CYS A 364 -16.54 14.54 -12.89
C CYS A 364 -16.97 15.44 -11.73
N VAL A 365 -18.28 15.67 -11.64
CA VAL A 365 -18.89 16.36 -10.50
C VAL A 365 -18.62 15.57 -9.22
N GLY A 366 -18.31 16.29 -8.14
CA GLY A 366 -18.14 15.74 -6.80
C GLY A 366 -16.73 15.28 -6.42
N LEU A 367 -15.83 15.06 -7.40
CA LEU A 367 -14.47 14.59 -7.10
C LEU A 367 -13.55 15.70 -6.58
N GLY A 368 -13.88 16.96 -6.88
CA GLY A 368 -13.17 18.14 -6.41
C GLY A 368 -11.68 18.06 -6.74
N LEU A 369 -10.83 17.99 -5.71
CA LEU A 369 -9.39 17.88 -5.87
C LEU A 369 -8.88 16.42 -5.77
N SER A 370 -9.71 15.40 -5.85
CA SER A 370 -9.17 14.03 -5.92
C SER A 370 -8.61 13.76 -7.30
N ASP A 371 -7.29 13.63 -7.39
CA ASP A 371 -6.58 13.39 -8.65
C ASP A 371 -6.36 11.90 -8.94
N GLY A 372 -6.31 11.06 -7.90
CA GLY A 372 -6.05 9.62 -8.06
C GLY A 372 -4.57 9.30 -8.23
N GLU A 373 -3.70 10.31 -8.20
CA GLU A 373 -2.25 10.20 -8.47
C GLU A 373 -1.44 9.85 -7.20
N GLY A 374 -2.12 9.30 -6.19
CA GLY A 374 -1.48 8.97 -4.92
C GLY A 374 -0.62 7.70 -5.02
N THR A 375 -0.94 6.81 -5.96
CA THR A 375 -0.26 5.54 -6.15
C THR A 375 1.15 5.77 -6.64
N GLU A 376 1.36 6.72 -7.53
CA GLU A 376 2.63 7.15 -8.09
C GLU A 376 3.49 7.81 -7.01
N ARG A 377 2.87 8.58 -6.09
CA ARG A 377 3.56 9.13 -4.90
C ARG A 377 4.01 8.02 -3.96
N LEU A 378 3.16 7.00 -3.75
CA LEU A 378 3.50 5.82 -2.97
C LEU A 378 4.64 5.03 -3.63
N TRP A 379 4.60 4.83 -4.95
CA TRP A 379 5.67 4.19 -5.72
C TRP A 379 6.99 4.94 -5.62
N SER A 380 6.96 6.27 -5.67
CA SER A 380 8.14 7.10 -5.47
C SER A 380 8.78 6.87 -4.09
N ARG A 381 7.97 6.67 -3.04
CA ARG A 381 8.47 6.32 -1.69
C ARG A 381 9.00 4.89 -1.61
N LEU A 382 8.36 3.95 -2.32
CA LEU A 382 8.75 2.53 -2.32
C LEU A 382 9.91 2.21 -3.27
N VAL A 383 10.33 3.13 -4.15
CA VAL A 383 11.35 2.89 -5.19
C VAL A 383 12.65 2.30 -4.64
N ARG A 384 13.03 2.68 -3.41
CA ARG A 384 14.26 2.22 -2.74
C ARG A 384 14.21 0.72 -2.41
N LEU A 385 13.02 0.14 -2.28
CA LEU A 385 12.81 -1.29 -2.03
C LEU A 385 13.02 -2.17 -3.27
N ILE A 386 13.03 -1.59 -4.47
CA ILE A 386 13.21 -2.36 -5.71
C ILE A 386 14.59 -3.05 -5.71
N GLY A 387 15.63 -2.34 -5.26
CA GLY A 387 17.01 -2.84 -5.29
C GLY A 387 17.34 -3.87 -4.20
N VAL A 388 16.60 -3.87 -3.09
CA VAL A 388 16.85 -4.76 -1.94
C VAL A 388 15.90 -5.95 -1.85
N GLU A 389 15.01 -6.12 -2.85
CA GLU A 389 14.03 -7.21 -2.93
C GLU A 389 13.07 -7.20 -1.72
N ARG A 390 11.88 -6.60 -1.93
CA ARG A 390 10.69 -6.47 -1.03
C ARG A 390 10.86 -6.82 0.45
N THR A 391 10.56 -5.85 1.33
CA THR A 391 10.32 -6.11 2.76
C THR A 391 9.01 -5.48 3.21
N SER A 392 8.05 -6.30 3.65
CA SER A 392 6.69 -5.86 4.01
C SER A 392 6.64 -4.84 5.16
N SER A 393 7.63 -4.83 6.06
CA SER A 393 7.71 -3.89 7.18
C SER A 393 7.86 -2.43 6.74
N VAL A 394 8.53 -2.18 5.61
CA VAL A 394 8.74 -0.81 5.12
C VAL A 394 7.44 -0.19 4.59
N SER A 395 6.55 -1.00 4.02
CA SER A 395 5.20 -0.54 3.63
C SER A 395 4.40 -0.04 4.84
N VAL A 396 4.55 -0.69 6.00
CA VAL A 396 3.91 -0.27 7.26
C VAL A 396 4.50 1.06 7.76
N ALA A 397 5.83 1.19 7.72
CA ALA A 397 6.52 2.42 8.12
C ALA A 397 6.09 3.62 7.26
N ILE A 398 6.02 3.46 5.94
CA ILE A 398 5.54 4.50 5.01
C ILE A 398 4.09 4.88 5.31
N ALA A 399 3.21 3.89 5.55
CA ALA A 399 1.83 4.16 5.89
C ALA A 399 1.70 4.97 7.19
N SER A 400 2.50 4.62 8.20
CA SER A 400 2.55 5.32 9.49
C SER A 400 3.02 6.77 9.33
N GLU A 401 4.10 7.00 8.58
CA GLU A 401 4.59 8.36 8.28
C GLU A 401 3.51 9.20 7.58
N MET A 402 2.88 8.66 6.53
CA MET A 402 1.83 9.37 5.80
C MET A 402 0.62 9.69 6.67
N ARG A 403 0.30 8.82 7.64
CA ARG A 403 -0.73 9.09 8.64
C ARG A 403 -0.32 10.18 9.63
N ILE A 404 0.93 10.22 10.08
CA ILE A 404 1.46 11.28 10.96
C ILE A 404 1.38 12.64 10.24
N ASP A 405 1.75 12.68 8.96
CA ASP A 405 1.75 13.88 8.12
C ASP A 405 0.35 14.33 7.68
N LEU A 406 -0.71 13.61 8.05
CA LEU A 406 -2.08 13.85 7.57
C LEU A 406 -2.58 15.25 7.90
N GLY A 407 -2.23 15.78 9.08
CA GLY A 407 -2.59 17.15 9.47
C GLY A 407 -1.98 18.21 8.55
N ASP A 408 -0.69 18.06 8.24
CA ASP A 408 0.03 18.96 7.33
C ASP A 408 -0.42 18.79 5.88
N TRP A 409 -0.77 17.56 5.47
CA TRP A 409 -1.42 17.30 4.18
C TRP A 409 -2.73 18.10 4.06
N ILE A 410 -3.62 18.01 5.06
CA ILE A 410 -4.92 18.70 5.05
C ILE A 410 -4.72 20.22 5.02
N LYS A 411 -3.81 20.74 5.85
CA LYS A 411 -3.49 22.17 5.89
C LYS A 411 -2.98 22.68 4.54
N ARG A 412 -2.09 21.93 3.87
CA ARG A 412 -1.61 22.27 2.52
C ARG A 412 -2.74 22.21 1.49
N ARG A 413 -3.63 21.21 1.54
CA ARG A 413 -4.75 21.09 0.61
C ARG A 413 -5.76 22.23 0.77
N LEU A 414 -6.07 22.63 2.00
CA LEU A 414 -6.95 23.77 2.27
C LEU A 414 -6.36 25.08 1.77
N ARG A 415 -5.08 25.34 2.06
CA ARG A 415 -4.43 26.59 1.67
C ARG A 415 -4.16 26.65 0.16
N ARG A 416 -3.39 25.71 -0.37
CA ARG A 416 -2.93 25.76 -1.77
C ARG A 416 -4.00 25.23 -2.72
N GLY A 417 -4.59 24.09 -2.38
CA GLY A 417 -5.57 23.43 -3.22
C GLY A 417 -6.89 24.17 -3.30
N ILE A 418 -7.48 24.56 -2.16
CA ILE A 418 -8.80 25.19 -2.17
C ILE A 418 -8.69 26.71 -2.34
N LYS A 419 -7.96 27.41 -1.47
CA LYS A 419 -7.94 28.88 -1.49
C LYS A 419 -7.19 29.43 -2.71
N GLU A 420 -5.93 29.03 -2.90
CA GLU A 420 -5.09 29.60 -3.97
C GLU A 420 -5.59 29.18 -5.37
N GLN A 421 -5.85 27.89 -5.62
CA GLN A 421 -6.39 27.47 -6.93
C GLN A 421 -7.84 27.93 -7.15
N GLY A 422 -8.68 27.97 -6.11
CA GLY A 422 -10.04 28.49 -6.21
C GLY A 422 -10.07 29.96 -6.60
N SER A 423 -9.21 30.79 -6.00
CA SER A 423 -9.04 32.19 -6.40
C SER A 423 -8.58 32.30 -7.85
N ALA A 424 -7.57 31.54 -8.26
CA ALA A 424 -7.06 31.58 -9.63
C ALA A 424 -8.11 31.12 -10.66
N ALA A 425 -8.94 30.14 -10.32
CA ALA A 425 -10.05 29.68 -11.15
C ALA A 425 -11.16 30.73 -11.25
N GLN A 426 -11.51 31.39 -10.14
CA GLN A 426 -12.49 32.48 -10.15
C GLN A 426 -11.99 33.66 -10.99
N ASP A 427 -10.72 34.06 -10.84
CA ASP A 427 -10.13 35.13 -11.65
C ASP A 427 -10.16 34.80 -13.16
N ALA A 428 -10.03 33.51 -13.52
CA ALA A 428 -10.13 33.08 -14.91
C ALA A 428 -11.57 33.16 -15.44
N LEU A 429 -12.56 32.81 -14.63
CA LEU A 429 -13.98 32.95 -14.97
C LEU A 429 -14.36 34.44 -15.10
N ASP A 430 -13.93 35.28 -14.16
CA ASP A 430 -14.23 36.71 -14.18
C ASP A 430 -13.65 37.40 -15.42
N ARG A 431 -12.43 37.01 -15.84
CA ARG A 431 -11.80 37.51 -17.08
C ARG A 431 -12.48 37.04 -18.36
N CYS A 432 -13.23 35.94 -18.33
CA CYS A 432 -13.94 35.44 -19.51
C CYS A 432 -15.08 36.38 -19.91
N GLY A 433 -15.66 37.13 -18.95
CA GLY A 433 -16.74 38.09 -19.20
C GLY A 433 -18.09 37.45 -19.55
N VAL A 434 -18.19 36.12 -19.48
CA VAL A 434 -19.41 35.34 -19.73
C VAL A 434 -19.99 34.87 -18.39
N PRO A 435 -21.30 35.02 -18.14
CA PRO A 435 -21.95 34.51 -16.93
C PRO A 435 -21.71 33.01 -16.73
N ILE A 436 -21.54 32.59 -15.48
CA ILE A 436 -21.25 31.18 -15.17
C ILE A 436 -22.39 30.24 -15.57
N GLU A 437 -23.63 30.72 -15.53
CA GLU A 437 -24.81 29.96 -15.96
C GLU A 437 -24.79 29.67 -17.47
N GLU A 438 -24.32 30.64 -18.27
CA GLU A 438 -24.15 30.48 -19.71
C GLU A 438 -23.03 29.48 -20.01
N LEU A 439 -21.88 29.60 -19.35
CA LEU A 439 -20.77 28.64 -19.47
C LEU A 439 -21.20 27.20 -19.10
N GLN A 440 -22.02 27.05 -18.04
CA GLN A 440 -22.57 25.75 -17.65
C GLN A 440 -23.54 25.19 -18.70
N SER A 441 -24.40 26.04 -19.27
CA SER A 441 -25.31 25.65 -20.35
C SER A 441 -24.55 25.18 -21.60
N GLU A 442 -23.57 25.97 -22.05
CA GLU A 442 -22.73 25.63 -23.20
C GLU A 442 -21.95 24.33 -22.96
N TRP A 443 -21.40 24.16 -21.75
CA TRP A 443 -20.72 22.92 -21.36
C TRP A 443 -21.64 21.70 -21.41
N LEU A 444 -22.87 21.81 -20.90
CA LEU A 444 -23.85 20.73 -20.95
C LEU A 444 -24.23 20.37 -22.39
N GLN A 445 -24.43 21.37 -23.25
CA GLN A 445 -24.71 21.16 -24.68
C GLN A 445 -23.54 20.48 -25.39
N GLN A 446 -22.31 20.93 -25.13
CA GLN A 446 -21.10 20.34 -25.68
C GLN A 446 -20.97 18.86 -25.27
N ARG A 447 -21.12 18.56 -23.97
CA ARG A 447 -21.10 17.18 -23.47
C ARG A 447 -22.16 16.32 -24.13
N HIS A 448 -23.40 16.81 -24.22
CA HIS A 448 -24.49 16.07 -24.84
C HIS A 448 -24.20 15.74 -26.31
N SER A 449 -23.69 16.72 -27.06
CA SER A 449 -23.31 16.55 -28.46
C SER A 449 -22.20 15.51 -28.63
N GLN A 450 -21.12 15.64 -27.86
CA GLN A 450 -19.91 14.84 -28.00
C GLN A 450 -20.01 13.43 -27.41
N LEU A 451 -20.97 13.18 -26.51
CA LEU A 451 -21.31 11.83 -26.03
C LEU A 451 -22.33 11.11 -26.92
N SER A 452 -22.94 11.81 -27.88
CA SER A 452 -23.91 11.19 -28.78
C SER A 452 -23.23 10.20 -29.74
N ILE A 453 -23.85 9.01 -29.90
CA ILE A 453 -23.38 7.95 -30.82
C ILE A 453 -23.26 8.47 -32.27
N ARG A 454 -24.05 9.49 -32.64
CA ARG A 454 -24.00 10.13 -33.96
C ARG A 454 -22.72 10.93 -34.18
N ALA A 455 -22.19 11.62 -33.17
CA ALA A 455 -20.95 12.39 -33.29
C ALA A 455 -19.73 11.48 -33.48
N HIS A 456 -19.69 10.31 -32.84
CA HIS A 456 -18.55 9.39 -32.94
C HIS A 456 -18.38 8.82 -34.36
N ARG A 457 -19.48 8.55 -35.09
CA ARG A 457 -19.41 8.11 -36.50
C ARG A 457 -18.83 9.18 -37.43
N PHE A 458 -19.08 10.46 -37.18
CA PHE A 458 -18.54 11.55 -38.01
C PHE A 458 -17.02 11.72 -37.83
N TYR A 459 -16.51 11.59 -36.60
CA TYR A 459 -15.06 11.70 -36.34
C TYR A 459 -14.26 10.52 -36.90
N THR A 460 -14.79 9.29 -36.84
CA THR A 460 -14.12 8.12 -37.43
C THR A 460 -14.07 8.18 -38.97
N ILE A 461 -15.04 8.85 -39.62
CA ILE A 461 -15.08 9.01 -41.08
C ILE A 461 -14.17 10.15 -41.56
N LEU A 462 -13.92 11.17 -40.74
CA LEU A 462 -13.06 12.32 -41.09
C LEU A 462 -11.56 12.09 -40.82
N MET A 463 -11.21 11.06 -40.04
CA MET A 463 -9.82 10.71 -39.66
C MET A 463 -9.30 9.44 -40.37
N ALA A 464 -10.13 8.79 -41.20
CA ALA A 464 -9.75 7.72 -42.11
C ALA A 464 -9.62 8.27 -43.53
#